data_AF-M1BSX7-F1
#
_entry.id   AF-M1BSX7-F1
#
_cell.length_a   1.000
_cell.length_b   1.000
_cell.length_c   1.000
_cell.angle_alpha   90.00
_cell.angle_beta   90.00
_cell.angle_gamma   90.00
#
_symmetry.space_group_name_H-M   'P 1'
#
loop_
_entity.id
_entity.type
_entity.pdbx_description
1 polymer ?
#
loop_
_entity_poly.entity_id
_entity_poly.type
_entity_poly.pdbx_seq_one_letter_code
_entity_poly.pdbx_strand_id
1 'polypeptide(L)'
;MQGTVYERRITELSLAEFLSYGPQREEGVAGKPLMRKTKDGKIVSWTVETDDSACTLKEAFEKVNPSIGFNIELKFDDHIVYQQDYLIHVLKAVLHVVLEYAKDRPIIFSSFQPDAALLVKNLQTCYPVRFHFGI
;
A
#
# COMPACT_ATOMS: atom_id res chain seq x y z
N MET A 1 1.99 -22.50 -22.15
CA MET A 1 0.70 -21.81 -22.33
C MET A 1 0.98 -20.31 -22.41
N GLN A 2 0.67 -19.67 -23.55
CA GLN A 2 0.72 -18.21 -23.67
C GLN A 2 -0.53 -17.65 -23.02
N GLY A 3 -0.45 -17.31 -21.73
CA GLY A 3 -1.51 -16.61 -21.03
C GLY A 3 -1.51 -15.13 -21.43
N THR A 4 -2.69 -14.59 -21.74
CA THR A 4 -2.86 -13.14 -21.92
C THR A 4 -2.66 -12.46 -20.57
N VAL A 5 -1.70 -11.54 -20.48
CA VAL A 5 -1.48 -10.74 -19.27
C VAL A 5 -2.33 -9.47 -19.37
N TYR A 6 -3.19 -9.26 -18.38
CA TYR A 6 -3.99 -8.04 -18.24
C TYR A 6 -3.42 -7.19 -17.11
N GLU A 7 -2.98 -5.97 -17.44
CA GLU A 7 -2.56 -4.98 -16.47
C GLU A 7 -3.82 -4.29 -15.90
N ARG A 8 -4.00 -4.36 -14.57
CA ARG A 8 -5.05 -3.64 -13.83
C ARG A 8 -4.40 -2.80 -12.75
N ARG A 9 -4.97 -1.65 -12.44
CA ARG A 9 -4.51 -0.83 -11.30
C ARG A 9 -4.99 -1.43 -9.98
N ILE A 10 -4.22 -1.25 -8.91
CA ILE A 10 -4.64 -1.68 -7.56
C ILE A 10 -5.98 -1.05 -7.18
N THR A 11 -6.21 0.20 -7.57
CA THR A 11 -7.46 0.94 -7.33
C THR A 11 -8.68 0.37 -8.06
N GLU A 12 -8.47 -0.54 -9.02
CA GLU A 12 -9.54 -1.23 -9.75
C GLU A 12 -9.84 -2.61 -9.16
N LEU A 13 -9.07 -3.07 -8.17
CA LEU A 13 -9.25 -4.37 -7.53
C LEU A 13 -10.15 -4.23 -6.29
N SER A 14 -11.01 -5.22 -6.06
CA SER A 14 -11.58 -5.42 -4.74
C SER A 14 -10.51 -5.89 -3.74
N LEU A 15 -10.75 -5.70 -2.45
CA LEU A 15 -9.83 -6.18 -1.41
C LEU A 15 -9.58 -7.69 -1.52
N ALA A 16 -10.63 -8.48 -1.75
CA ALA A 16 -10.51 -9.93 -1.91
C ALA A 16 -9.67 -10.32 -3.14
N GLU A 17 -9.84 -9.60 -4.27
CA GLU A 17 -8.98 -9.80 -5.43
C GLU A 17 -7.53 -9.45 -5.14
N PHE A 18 -7.27 -8.31 -4.48
CA PHE A 18 -5.91 -7.91 -4.12
C PHE A 18 -5.22 -8.94 -3.22
N LEU A 19 -5.91 -9.42 -2.17
CA LEU A 19 -5.38 -10.42 -1.24
C LEU A 19 -5.20 -11.81 -1.87
N SER A 20 -5.82 -12.07 -3.03
CA SER A 20 -5.64 -13.34 -3.76
C SER A 20 -4.31 -13.45 -4.51
N TYR A 21 -3.50 -12.38 -4.57
CA TYR A 21 -2.18 -12.40 -5.22
C TYR A 21 -1.06 -12.74 -4.24
N GLY A 22 -0.02 -13.42 -4.74
CA GLY A 22 1.15 -13.79 -3.95
C GLY A 22 0.92 -15.00 -3.03
N PRO A 23 1.83 -15.24 -2.06
CA PRO A 23 1.65 -16.30 -1.07
C PRO A 23 0.34 -16.17 -0.31
N GLN A 24 -0.32 -17.29 -0.04
CA GLN A 24 -1.59 -17.32 0.70
C GLN A 24 -1.36 -17.79 2.13
N ARG A 25 -2.20 -17.30 3.05
CA ARG A 25 -2.09 -17.60 4.49
C ARG A 25 -2.50 -19.03 4.82
N GLU A 26 -3.42 -19.59 4.05
CA GLU A 26 -3.91 -20.96 4.23
C GLU A 26 -3.00 -21.94 3.51
N GLU A 27 -2.50 -22.93 4.24
CA GLU A 27 -1.68 -23.99 3.66
C GLU A 27 -2.44 -24.72 2.54
N GLY A 28 -1.79 -24.93 1.40
CA GLY A 28 -2.36 -25.61 0.24
C GLY A 28 -3.19 -24.72 -0.69
N VAL A 29 -3.45 -23.45 -0.35
CA VAL A 29 -4.11 -22.51 -1.26
C VAL A 29 -3.07 -21.81 -2.14
N ALA A 30 -3.19 -21.98 -3.46
CA ALA A 30 -2.33 -21.30 -4.42
C ALA A 30 -2.89 -19.90 -4.75
N GLY A 31 -2.09 -18.85 -4.52
CA GLY A 31 -2.44 -17.49 -4.91
C GLY A 31 -2.17 -17.22 -6.39
N LYS A 32 -2.75 -16.14 -6.91
CA LYS A 32 -2.45 -15.63 -8.25
C LYS A 32 -0.99 -15.18 -8.31
N PRO A 33 -0.25 -15.55 -9.36
CA PRO A 33 1.16 -15.19 -9.46
C PRO A 33 1.32 -13.68 -9.62
N LEU A 34 2.32 -13.13 -8.93
CA LEU A 34 2.80 -11.78 -9.18
C LEU A 34 3.72 -11.80 -10.40
N MET A 35 3.56 -10.82 -11.27
CA MET A 35 4.34 -10.69 -12.51
C MET A 35 5.00 -9.33 -12.53
N ARG A 36 6.21 -9.24 -13.09
CA ARG A 36 6.91 -7.98 -13.33
C ARG A 36 7.26 -7.81 -14.80
N LYS A 37 7.19 -6.58 -15.28
CA LYS A 37 7.67 -6.18 -16.60
C LYS A 37 9.09 -5.65 -16.49
N THR A 38 10.02 -6.25 -17.21
CA THR A 38 11.42 -5.83 -17.27
C THR A 38 11.61 -4.62 -18.19
N LYS A 39 12.78 -3.97 -18.13
CA LYS A 39 13.10 -2.82 -18.99
C LYS A 39 13.03 -3.14 -20.49
N ASP A 40 13.33 -4.38 -20.87
CA ASP A 40 13.21 -4.90 -22.23
C ASP A 40 11.78 -5.37 -22.58
N GLY A 41 10.79 -5.07 -21.73
CA GLY A 41 9.38 -5.33 -21.97
C GLY A 41 8.94 -6.78 -21.72
N LYS A 42 9.83 -7.66 -21.26
CA LYS A 42 9.48 -9.05 -20.95
C LYS A 42 8.69 -9.12 -19.64
N ILE A 43 7.67 -9.97 -19.63
CA ILE A 43 6.91 -10.27 -18.43
C ILE A 43 7.48 -11.55 -17.83
N VAL A 44 7.94 -11.45 -16.58
CA VAL A 44 8.51 -12.59 -15.84
C VAL A 44 7.82 -12.70 -14.48
N SER A 45 7.78 -13.91 -13.92
CA SER A 45 7.29 -14.10 -12.57
C SER A 45 8.11 -13.29 -11.57
N TRP A 46 7.42 -12.65 -10.64
CA TRP A 46 8.04 -12.10 -9.45
C TRP A 46 8.42 -13.27 -8.53
N THR A 47 9.69 -13.33 -8.13
CA THR A 47 10.20 -14.38 -7.25
C THR A 47 11.18 -13.75 -6.29
N VAL A 48 10.98 -14.00 -5.00
CA VAL A 48 11.85 -13.59 -3.91
C VAL A 48 12.14 -14.81 -3.03
N GLU A 49 13.22 -14.77 -2.24
CA GLU A 49 13.63 -15.91 -1.39
C GLU A 49 12.61 -16.23 -0.30
N THR A 50 12.00 -15.20 0.28
CA THR A 50 10.93 -15.31 1.27
C THR A 50 9.96 -14.19 1.01
N ASP A 51 8.70 -14.55 0.79
CA ASP A 51 7.61 -13.63 0.53
C ASP A 51 6.49 -13.92 1.53
N ASP A 52 5.79 -12.88 1.97
CA ASP A 52 4.65 -13.01 2.87
C ASP A 52 3.36 -12.64 2.13
N SER A 53 2.24 -13.12 2.65
CA SER A 53 0.93 -12.74 2.15
C SER A 53 0.68 -11.24 2.31
N ALA A 54 -0.03 -10.65 1.36
CA ALA A 54 -0.49 -9.28 1.49
C ALA A 54 -1.38 -9.10 2.74
N CYS A 55 -1.37 -7.89 3.30
CA CYS A 55 -2.21 -7.55 4.45
C CYS A 55 -2.78 -6.13 4.32
N THR A 56 -3.81 -5.86 5.10
CA THR A 56 -4.35 -4.51 5.28
C THR A 56 -3.55 -3.74 6.33
N LEU A 57 -3.63 -2.41 6.31
CA LEU A 57 -3.01 -1.57 7.34
C LEU A 57 -3.52 -1.91 8.76
N LYS A 58 -4.80 -2.24 8.91
CA LYS A 58 -5.39 -2.70 10.17
C LYS A 58 -4.69 -3.97 10.66
N GLU A 59 -4.56 -4.98 9.79
CA GLU A 59 -3.91 -6.25 10.16
C GLU A 59 -2.45 -6.05 10.53
N ALA A 60 -1.75 -5.12 9.86
CA ALA A 60 -0.38 -4.77 10.23
C ALA A 60 -0.32 -4.24 11.67
N PHE A 61 -1.24 -3.35 12.07
CA PHE A 61 -1.32 -2.88 13.46
C PHE A 61 -1.68 -3.97 14.47
N GLU A 62 -2.51 -4.94 14.08
CA GLU A 62 -2.92 -6.04 14.95
C GLU A 62 -1.81 -7.09 15.14
N LYS A 63 -1.04 -7.38 14.08
CA LYS A 63 -0.08 -8.50 14.06
C LYS A 63 1.35 -8.11 14.41
N VAL A 64 1.79 -6.90 14.06
CA VAL A 64 3.15 -6.44 14.40
C VAL A 64 3.23 -6.19 15.90
N ASN A 65 4.39 -6.45 16.52
CA ASN A 65 4.58 -6.20 17.96
C ASN A 65 4.21 -4.74 18.33
N PRO A 66 3.35 -4.50 19.35
CA PRO A 66 2.93 -3.16 19.80
C PRO A 66 4.06 -2.16 20.12
N SER A 67 5.26 -2.62 20.46
CA SER A 67 6.40 -1.74 20.72
C SER A 67 7.04 -1.15 19.46
N ILE A 68 6.65 -1.62 18.28
CA ILE A 68 7.22 -1.21 16.99
C ILE A 68 6.34 -0.13 16.36
N GLY A 69 6.99 0.98 15.97
CA GLY A 69 6.38 2.07 15.23
C GLY A 69 6.32 1.80 13.72
N PHE A 70 5.61 2.64 12.98
CA PHE A 70 5.46 2.53 11.53
C PHE A 70 5.90 3.80 10.81
N ASN A 71 6.55 3.62 9.66
CA ASN A 71 6.57 4.61 8.60
C ASN A 71 5.51 4.23 7.57
N ILE A 72 4.43 5.00 7.48
CA ILE A 72 3.32 4.76 6.56
C ILE A 72 3.55 5.61 5.31
N GLU A 73 4.02 4.98 4.25
CA GLU A 73 4.18 5.63 2.95
C GLU A 73 2.85 5.65 2.19
N LEU A 74 2.37 6.85 1.88
CA LEU A 74 1.19 7.10 1.06
C LEU A 74 1.61 7.05 -0.41
N LYS A 75 1.15 6.01 -1.13
CA LYS A 75 1.40 5.85 -2.57
C LYS A 75 0.12 6.03 -3.36
N PHE A 76 0.20 6.80 -4.44
CA PHE A 76 -0.83 6.92 -5.46
C PHE A 76 -0.20 6.71 -6.85
N ASP A 77 -1.03 6.54 -7.88
CA ASP A 77 -0.56 6.30 -9.25
C ASP A 77 0.00 7.59 -9.86
N ASP A 78 1.28 7.58 -10.25
CA ASP A 78 1.96 8.75 -10.82
C ASP A 78 1.41 9.17 -12.21
N HIS A 79 0.62 8.32 -12.86
CA HIS A 79 -0.01 8.59 -14.15
C HIS A 79 -1.45 9.12 -14.01
N ILE A 80 -1.94 9.33 -12.79
CA ILE A 80 -3.28 9.86 -12.52
C ILE A 80 -3.17 11.23 -11.87
N VAL A 81 -3.89 12.21 -12.44
CA VAL A 81 -4.11 13.50 -11.81
C VAL A 81 -5.30 13.38 -10.86
N TYR A 82 -5.02 13.25 -9.57
CA TYR A 82 -6.06 13.12 -8.55
C TYR A 82 -6.69 14.47 -8.21
N GLN A 83 -8.02 14.49 -8.11
CA GLN A 83 -8.73 15.64 -7.55
C GLN A 83 -8.51 15.71 -6.04
N GLN A 84 -8.41 16.93 -5.49
CA GLN A 84 -8.14 17.14 -4.08
C GLN A 84 -9.15 16.43 -3.17
N ASP A 85 -10.45 16.47 -3.50
CA ASP A 85 -11.51 15.84 -2.71
C ASP A 85 -11.36 14.31 -2.64
N TYR A 86 -10.89 13.71 -3.74
CA TYR A 86 -10.59 12.27 -3.78
C TYR A 86 -9.41 11.94 -2.86
N LEU A 87 -8.32 12.71 -2.94
CA LEU A 87 -7.17 12.53 -2.04
C LEU A 87 -7.60 12.67 -0.57
N ILE A 88 -8.39 13.70 -0.24
CA ILE A 88 -8.92 13.90 1.11
C ILE A 88 -9.74 12.70 1.57
N HIS A 89 -10.60 12.15 0.70
CA HIS A 89 -11.42 10.98 1.03
C HIS A 89 -10.56 9.76 1.35
N VAL A 90 -9.56 9.45 0.52
CA VAL A 90 -8.64 8.32 0.73
C VAL A 90 -7.81 8.53 1.99
N LEU A 91 -7.25 9.73 2.19
CA LEU A 91 -6.44 10.04 3.37
C LEU A 91 -7.26 9.96 4.66
N LYS A 92 -8.53 10.38 4.65
CA LYS A 92 -9.42 10.20 5.81
C LYS A 92 -9.65 8.73 6.15
N ALA A 93 -9.78 7.86 5.15
CA ALA A 93 -9.91 6.43 5.38
C ALA A 93 -8.64 5.83 6.02
N VAL A 94 -7.46 6.23 5.54
CA VAL A 94 -6.18 5.84 6.15
C VAL A 94 -6.08 6.35 7.59
N LEU A 95 -6.37 7.64 7.81
CA LEU A 95 -6.32 8.25 9.14
C LEU A 95 -7.29 7.59 10.13
N HIS A 96 -8.48 7.21 9.68
CA HIS A 96 -9.44 6.46 10.51
C HIS A 96 -8.82 5.17 11.04
N VAL A 97 -8.21 4.37 10.15
CA VAL A 97 -7.52 3.13 10.55
C VAL A 97 -6.35 3.40 11.49
N VAL A 98 -5.55 4.45 11.23
CA VAL A 98 -4.42 4.78 12.10
C VAL A 98 -4.89 5.22 13.48
N LEU A 99 -5.88 6.12 13.58
CA LEU A 99 -6.39 6.61 14.86
C LEU A 99 -7.05 5.50 15.69
N GLU A 100 -7.72 4.54 15.04
CA GLU A 100 -8.39 3.45 15.73
C GLU A 100 -7.44 2.32 16.15
N TYR A 101 -6.45 1.97 15.32
CA TYR A 101 -5.65 0.76 15.52
C TYR A 101 -4.18 1.00 15.91
N ALA A 102 -3.62 2.20 15.68
CA ALA A 102 -2.21 2.46 16.02
C ALA A 102 -1.95 2.54 17.54
N LYS A 103 -2.97 2.88 18.34
CA LYS A 103 -2.84 3.06 19.80
C LYS A 103 -1.70 4.05 20.11
N ASP A 104 -0.79 3.70 21.01
CA ASP A 104 0.34 4.53 21.43
C ASP A 104 1.61 4.34 20.57
N ARG A 105 1.50 3.72 19.39
CA ARG A 105 2.66 3.47 18.53
C ARG A 105 3.22 4.78 17.96
N PRO A 106 4.56 4.91 17.85
CA PRO A 106 5.16 5.97 17.05
C PRO A 106 4.80 5.79 15.56
N ILE A 107 4.18 6.80 14.96
CA ILE A 107 3.83 6.80 13.52
C ILE A 107 4.45 8.02 12.84
N ILE A 108 4.97 7.82 11.63
CA ILE A 108 5.34 8.87 10.70
C ILE A 108 4.62 8.59 9.38
N PHE A 109 4.02 9.61 8.77
CA PHE A 109 3.55 9.51 7.39
C PHE A 109 4.66 9.97 6.44
N SER A 110 4.79 9.30 5.30
CA SER A 110 5.67 9.73 4.23
C SER A 110 5.01 9.68 2.85
N SER A 111 5.48 10.49 1.90
CA SER A 111 4.97 10.48 0.53
C SER A 111 5.99 11.10 -0.44
N PHE A 112 6.10 10.54 -1.65
CA PHE A 112 6.79 11.18 -2.79
C PHE A 112 5.90 12.18 -3.52
N GLN A 113 4.59 12.15 -3.27
CA GLN A 113 3.63 13.07 -3.87
C GLN A 113 3.39 14.27 -2.95
N PRO A 114 3.67 15.51 -3.39
CA PRO A 114 3.63 16.70 -2.55
C PRO A 114 2.21 17.00 -2.06
N ASP A 115 1.20 16.84 -2.90
CA ASP A 115 -0.19 17.09 -2.55
C ASP A 115 -0.67 16.15 -1.44
N ALA A 116 -0.33 14.86 -1.53
CA ALA A 116 -0.66 13.90 -0.48
C ALA A 116 0.04 14.23 0.85
N ALA A 117 1.31 14.62 0.81
CA ALA A 117 2.06 15.03 2.00
C ALA A 117 1.45 16.28 2.65
N LEU A 118 1.11 17.29 1.85
CA LEU A 118 0.50 18.53 2.34
C LEU A 118 -0.90 18.28 2.91
N LEU A 119 -1.74 17.52 2.20
CA LEU A 119 -3.10 17.24 2.64
C LEU A 119 -3.12 16.41 3.93
N VAL A 120 -2.32 15.35 4.05
CA VAL A 120 -2.27 14.58 5.29
C VAL A 120 -1.72 15.42 6.45
N LYS A 121 -0.79 16.36 6.18
CA LYS A 121 -0.31 17.30 7.20
C LYS A 121 -1.39 18.27 7.68
N ASN A 122 -2.33 18.64 6.81
CA ASN A 122 -3.44 19.52 7.15
C ASN A 122 -4.62 18.79 7.82
N LEU A 123 -4.82 17.51 7.50
CA LEU A 123 -5.94 16.71 8.01
C LEU A 123 -5.74 16.20 9.45
N GLN A 124 -4.51 16.21 9.97
CA GLN A 124 -4.21 15.76 11.33
C GLN A 124 -3.02 16.54 11.93
N THR A 125 -2.94 16.58 13.26
CA THR A 125 -1.85 17.25 14.00
C THR A 125 -1.05 16.32 14.91
N CYS A 126 -1.44 15.04 15.02
CA CYS A 126 -0.87 14.04 15.93
C CYS A 126 0.48 13.47 15.47
N TYR A 127 0.69 13.35 14.16
CA TYR A 127 1.79 12.58 13.57
C TYR A 127 2.66 13.44 12.63
N PRO A 128 4.00 13.30 12.70
CA PRO A 128 4.89 13.91 11.72
C PRO A 128 4.61 13.43 10.30
N VAL A 129 4.89 14.30 9.33
CA VAL A 129 4.79 14.02 7.89
C VAL A 129 6.11 14.36 7.22
N ARG A 130 6.66 13.41 6.46
CA ARG A 130 7.91 13.56 5.69
C ARG A 130 7.62 13.52 4.19
N PHE A 131 7.99 14.58 3.49
CA PHE A 131 8.06 14.54 2.02
C PHE A 131 9.35 13.85 1.57
N HIS A 132 9.26 12.91 0.65
CA HIS A 132 10.40 12.25 0.02
C HIS A 132 10.78 12.96 -1.27
N PHE A 133 12.06 13.29 -1.43
CA PHE A 133 12.61 13.78 -2.69
C PHE A 133 13.04 12.58 -3.54
N GLY A 134 12.66 12.57 -4.82
CA GLY A 134 13.24 11.63 -5.79
C GLY A 134 14.69 12.04 -6.09
N ILE A 135 15.63 11.14 -5.86
CA ILE A 135 17.02 11.21 -6.32
C ILE A 135 17.23 10.22 -7.46
#